data_AF-A0A955MC20-F1
#
_entry.id   AF-A0A955MC20-F1
#
_cell.length_a   1.000
_cell.length_b   1.000
_cell.length_c   1.000
_cell.angle_alpha   90.00
_cell.angle_beta   90.00
_cell.angle_gamma   90.00
#
_symmetry.space_group_name_H-M   'P 1'
#
loop_
_entity.id
_entity.type
_entity.pdbx_description
1 polymer ?
#
loop_
_entity_poly.entity_id
_entity_poly.type
_entity_poly.pdbx_seq_one_letter_code
_entity_poly.pdbx_strand_id
1 'polypeptide(L)'
;MKKILILTLTALLPVLLLQENLGAQEDVYDELGQSHSVEIPADSPYAQVDVVRSSAAIHILLGDNSVLKKAQISEIIQNAENYAPPVFYLLSFALFEDDQKDEAMFWFYAGQLRGRYDANRCADKSAGAAISELNAQFGPAVNRYAFQDLDKLEKTVLKVLEWDRRTPHSYDHRWINLHGMEAMISLLEVQEGKVAVEDIVMSRPESEWEEIFRQTQETYLTGFKEVLKMMQERQGGGLYNGE
;
A
#
# COMPACT_ATOMS: atom_id res chain seq x y z
N MET A 1 -34.72 -4.90 -4.10
CA MET A 1 -33.85 -4.86 -2.90
C MET A 1 -32.56 -4.16 -3.31
N LYS A 2 -32.39 -2.92 -2.87
CA LYS A 2 -31.23 -2.07 -3.21
C LYS A 2 -30.05 -2.46 -2.31
N LYS A 3 -28.89 -2.75 -2.90
CA LYS A 3 -27.63 -2.88 -2.16
C LYS A 3 -26.99 -1.49 -2.08
N ILE A 4 -26.68 -1.10 -0.86
CA ILE A 4 -25.99 0.13 -0.47
C ILE A 4 -24.49 -0.13 -0.69
N LEU A 5 -23.79 0.74 -1.41
CA LEU A 5 -22.34 0.75 -1.43
C LEU A 5 -21.89 1.71 -0.32
N ILE A 6 -21.60 1.15 0.84
CA ILE A 6 -20.89 1.85 1.92
C ILE A 6 -19.42 1.89 1.48
N LEU A 7 -18.73 3.00 1.69
CA LEU A 7 -17.26 3.05 1.82
C LEU A 7 -16.86 2.15 3.01
N THR A 8 -16.97 0.84 2.83
CA THR A 8 -16.53 -0.19 3.78
C THR A 8 -15.36 -0.91 3.15
N LEU A 9 -14.19 -0.81 3.78
CA LEU A 9 -13.15 -1.86 3.98
C LEU A 9 -12.73 -2.77 2.80
N THR A 10 -13.09 -2.42 1.57
CA THR A 10 -12.90 -3.27 0.37
C THR A 10 -12.41 -2.48 -0.85
N ALA A 11 -12.05 -1.21 -0.68
CA ALA A 11 -11.91 -0.25 -1.78
C ALA A 11 -10.52 -0.15 -2.44
N LEU A 12 -9.48 -0.80 -1.91
CA LEU A 12 -8.13 -0.71 -2.52
C LEU A 12 -7.91 -1.69 -3.69
N LEU A 13 -8.55 -2.86 -3.64
CA LEU A 13 -8.41 -3.91 -4.64
C LEU A 13 -9.18 -3.64 -5.95
N PRO A 14 -10.39 -3.05 -5.93
CA PRO A 14 -11.07 -2.63 -7.15
C PRO A 14 -10.30 -1.56 -7.92
N VAL A 15 -9.67 -0.59 -7.23
CA VAL A 15 -8.91 0.50 -7.88
C VAL A 15 -7.68 0.00 -8.63
N LEU A 16 -6.97 -1.04 -8.15
CA LEU A 16 -5.93 -1.68 -8.95
C LEU A 16 -6.51 -2.45 -10.15
N LEU A 17 -7.68 -3.08 -10.02
CA LEU A 17 -8.31 -3.85 -11.11
C LEU A 17 -9.03 -2.99 -12.17
N LEU A 18 -9.11 -1.66 -12.01
CA LEU A 18 -9.87 -0.76 -12.87
C LEU A 18 -9.21 -0.43 -14.23
N GLN A 19 -7.93 -0.76 -14.44
CA GLN A 19 -7.22 -0.41 -15.68
C GLN A 19 -7.44 -1.34 -16.89
N GLU A 20 -8.15 -2.47 -16.76
CA GLU A 20 -8.45 -3.32 -17.93
C GLU A 20 -9.56 -2.73 -18.83
N ASN A 21 -10.28 -1.69 -18.38
CA ASN A 21 -11.40 -1.11 -19.13
C ASN A 21 -11.18 0.39 -19.35
N LEU A 22 -10.72 0.76 -20.55
CA LEU A 22 -10.75 2.13 -21.07
C LEU A 22 -12.20 2.64 -21.03
N GLY A 23 -12.59 3.32 -19.94
CA GLY A 23 -13.93 3.85 -19.71
C GLY A 23 -14.49 3.67 -18.29
N ALA A 24 -13.64 3.63 -17.25
CA ALA A 24 -14.11 3.46 -15.88
C ALA A 24 -14.79 4.72 -15.31
N GLN A 25 -15.99 4.53 -14.76
CA GLN A 25 -16.84 5.53 -14.10
C GLN A 25 -16.95 5.16 -12.61
N GLU A 26 -16.52 6.03 -11.69
CA GLU A 26 -16.70 5.84 -10.25
C GLU A 26 -17.77 6.77 -9.68
N ASP A 27 -18.66 6.25 -8.85
CA ASP A 27 -19.67 7.03 -8.12
C ASP A 27 -19.06 7.60 -6.82
N VAL A 28 -18.83 8.92 -6.79
CA VAL A 28 -18.36 9.71 -5.63
C VAL A 28 -19.54 10.31 -4.90
N TYR A 29 -19.65 10.11 -3.58
CA TYR A 29 -20.80 10.60 -2.82
C TYR A 29 -20.50 11.96 -2.16
N ASP A 30 -21.37 12.94 -2.34
CA ASP A 30 -21.27 14.25 -1.66
C ASP A 30 -21.67 14.16 -0.16
N GLU A 31 -21.54 15.28 0.57
CA GLU A 31 -21.96 15.37 1.99
C GLU A 31 -23.45 15.06 2.23
N LEU A 32 -24.26 15.06 1.16
CA LEU A 32 -25.69 14.75 1.16
C LEU A 32 -25.98 13.30 0.68
N GLY A 33 -24.94 12.52 0.36
CA GLY A 33 -25.05 11.14 -0.11
C GLY A 33 -25.48 10.98 -1.56
N GLN A 34 -25.31 12.00 -2.41
CA GLN A 34 -25.55 11.93 -3.86
C GLN A 34 -24.33 11.39 -4.59
N SER A 35 -24.51 10.34 -5.40
CA SER A 35 -23.48 9.76 -6.26
C SER A 35 -23.19 10.65 -7.47
N HIS A 36 -21.93 11.01 -7.65
CA HIS A 36 -21.37 11.74 -8.77
C HIS A 36 -20.40 10.83 -9.51
N SER A 37 -20.72 10.50 -10.75
CA SER A 37 -19.82 9.78 -11.62
C SER A 37 -18.61 10.63 -12.00
N VAL A 38 -17.40 10.26 -11.59
CA VAL A 38 -16.16 10.93 -11.99
C VAL A 38 -15.49 10.10 -13.08
N GLU A 39 -15.48 10.63 -14.31
CA GLU A 39 -14.66 10.12 -15.41
C GLU A 39 -13.22 10.61 -15.29
N ILE A 40 -12.25 9.71 -15.52
CA ILE A 40 -10.83 10.07 -15.62
C ILE A 40 -10.55 10.50 -17.07
N PRO A 41 -10.21 11.78 -17.35
CA PRO A 41 -9.86 12.21 -18.69
C PRO A 41 -8.67 11.43 -19.25
N ALA A 42 -8.70 11.05 -20.52
CA ALA A 42 -7.66 10.24 -21.13
C ALA A 42 -6.28 10.93 -21.20
N ASP A 43 -6.27 12.26 -21.23
CA ASP A 43 -5.10 13.12 -21.17
C ASP A 43 -4.66 13.44 -19.73
N SER A 44 -5.44 13.03 -18.72
CA SER A 44 -5.12 13.25 -17.32
C SER A 44 -3.82 12.53 -16.91
N PRO A 45 -3.00 13.15 -16.05
CA PRO A 45 -1.88 12.46 -15.41
C PRO A 45 -2.30 11.17 -14.68
N TYR A 46 -3.53 11.09 -14.16
CA TYR A 46 -4.04 9.89 -13.48
C TYR A 46 -4.27 8.72 -14.46
N ALA A 47 -4.69 8.98 -15.70
CA ALA A 47 -4.85 7.94 -16.72
C ALA A 47 -3.52 7.33 -17.18
N GLN A 48 -2.41 8.05 -16.96
CA GLN A 48 -1.06 7.65 -17.36
C GLN A 48 -0.29 6.88 -16.26
N VAL A 49 -0.90 6.64 -15.10
CA VAL A 49 -0.28 5.85 -14.04
C VAL A 49 -0.27 4.38 -14.45
N ASP A 50 0.90 3.74 -14.52
CA ASP A 50 1.00 2.33 -14.89
C ASP A 50 0.87 1.42 -13.66
N VAL A 51 -0.30 0.77 -13.50
CA VAL A 51 -0.49 -0.26 -12.47
C VAL A 51 -0.62 -1.68 -13.04
N VAL A 52 -0.52 -1.86 -14.36
CA VAL A 52 -0.90 -3.09 -15.07
C VAL A 52 -0.21 -4.33 -14.48
N ARG A 53 1.11 -4.26 -14.28
CA ARG A 53 1.89 -5.38 -13.74
C ARG A 53 1.45 -5.75 -12.32
N SER A 54 1.27 -4.74 -11.46
CA SER A 54 0.88 -4.95 -10.06
C SER A 54 -0.54 -5.49 -9.98
N SER A 55 -1.46 -4.95 -10.77
CA SER A 55 -2.86 -5.39 -10.84
C SER A 55 -3.01 -6.82 -11.32
N ALA A 56 -2.26 -7.21 -12.36
CA ALA A 56 -2.24 -8.59 -12.84
C ALA A 56 -1.74 -9.57 -11.76
N ALA A 57 -0.66 -9.22 -11.06
CA ALA A 57 -0.14 -10.04 -9.97
C ALA A 57 -1.16 -10.18 -8.83
N ILE A 58 -1.81 -9.08 -8.44
CA ILE A 58 -2.89 -9.07 -7.44
C ILE A 58 -4.04 -9.99 -7.87
N HIS A 59 -4.50 -9.88 -9.11
CA HIS A 59 -5.57 -10.72 -9.64
C HIS A 59 -5.23 -12.20 -9.53
N ILE A 60 -3.99 -12.58 -9.89
CA ILE A 60 -3.52 -13.96 -9.79
C ILE A 60 -3.45 -14.43 -8.33
N LEU A 61 -2.92 -13.60 -7.42
CA LEU A 61 -2.82 -13.93 -5.99
C LEU A 61 -4.19 -14.08 -5.32
N LEU A 62 -5.20 -13.31 -5.76
CA LEU A 62 -6.56 -13.41 -5.27
C LEU A 62 -7.39 -14.55 -5.89
N GLY A 63 -7.04 -15.02 -7.09
CA GLY A 63 -7.80 -16.07 -7.79
C GLY A 63 -7.77 -17.42 -7.06
N ASP A 64 -8.34 -18.48 -7.63
CA ASP A 64 -8.36 -19.81 -6.97
C ASP A 64 -7.31 -20.79 -7.55
N ASN A 65 -6.59 -20.40 -8.60
CA ASN A 65 -5.63 -21.28 -9.27
C ASN A 65 -4.30 -21.35 -8.51
N SER A 66 -4.13 -22.38 -7.67
CA SER A 66 -2.94 -22.57 -6.84
C SER A 66 -1.63 -22.70 -7.62
N VAL A 67 -1.65 -23.24 -8.84
CA VAL A 67 -0.44 -23.34 -9.69
C VAL A 67 0.00 -21.96 -10.15
N LEU A 68 -0.95 -21.14 -10.63
CA LEU A 68 -0.67 -19.77 -11.03
C LEU A 68 -0.23 -18.91 -9.84
N LYS A 69 -0.85 -19.08 -8.67
CA LYS A 69 -0.40 -18.40 -7.44
C LYS A 69 1.04 -18.70 -7.10
N LYS A 70 1.44 -19.98 -7.08
CA LYS A 70 2.81 -20.38 -6.72
C LYS A 70 3.84 -19.83 -7.72
N ALA A 71 3.51 -19.84 -9.01
CA ALA A 71 4.34 -19.22 -10.04
C ALA A 71 4.45 -17.70 -9.82
N GLN A 72 3.33 -17.02 -9.56
CA GLN A 72 3.30 -15.58 -9.33
C GLN A 72 4.05 -15.14 -8.05
N ILE A 73 3.95 -15.91 -6.97
CA ILE A 73 4.72 -15.71 -5.74
C ILE A 73 6.22 -15.75 -6.06
N SER A 74 6.66 -16.76 -6.80
CA SER A 74 8.07 -16.92 -7.18
C SER A 74 8.56 -15.78 -8.06
N GLU A 75 7.71 -15.31 -8.97
CA GLU A 75 7.99 -14.16 -9.85
C GLU A 75 8.13 -12.85 -9.07
N ILE A 76 7.22 -12.57 -8.14
CA ILE A 76 7.28 -11.36 -7.30
C ILE A 76 8.56 -11.34 -6.47
N ILE A 77 8.93 -12.47 -5.87
CA ILE A 77 10.12 -12.58 -5.02
C ILE A 77 11.41 -12.33 -5.84
N GLN A 78 11.47 -12.84 -7.07
CA GLN A 78 12.66 -12.71 -7.93
C GLN A 78 12.80 -11.32 -8.56
N ASN A 79 11.68 -10.67 -8.88
CA ASN A 79 11.63 -9.41 -9.63
C ASN A 79 10.96 -8.29 -8.81
N ALA A 80 11.20 -8.29 -7.50
CA ALA A 80 10.49 -7.47 -6.53
C ALA A 80 10.63 -5.97 -6.79
N GLU A 81 11.71 -5.52 -7.42
CA GLU A 81 11.88 -4.12 -7.82
C GLU A 81 10.76 -3.61 -8.73
N ASN A 82 10.05 -4.49 -9.43
CA ASN A 82 9.03 -4.11 -10.43
C ASN A 82 7.59 -4.09 -9.91
N TYR A 83 7.38 -4.32 -8.61
CA TYR A 83 6.04 -4.44 -8.04
C TYR A 83 5.76 -3.34 -7.01
N ALA A 84 4.56 -2.78 -7.10
CA ALA A 84 4.09 -1.78 -6.15
C ALA A 84 3.75 -2.42 -4.79
N PRO A 85 3.82 -1.66 -3.68
CA PRO A 85 3.61 -2.13 -2.33
C PRO A 85 2.36 -3.00 -2.07
N PRO A 86 1.17 -2.74 -2.66
CA PRO A 86 -0.01 -3.59 -2.46
C PRO A 86 0.24 -5.06 -2.81
N VAL A 87 1.13 -5.33 -3.77
CA VAL A 87 1.53 -6.70 -4.15
C VAL A 87 2.26 -7.39 -3.01
N PHE A 88 3.12 -6.69 -2.25
CA PHE A 88 3.84 -7.28 -1.11
C PHE A 88 2.92 -7.61 0.07
N TYR A 89 1.87 -6.82 0.28
CA TYR A 89 0.84 -7.13 1.28
C TYR A 89 0.08 -8.43 0.92
N LEU A 90 -0.33 -8.59 -0.34
CA LEU A 90 -0.98 -9.81 -0.78
C LEU A 90 -0.06 -11.01 -0.87
N LEU A 91 1.21 -10.81 -1.27
CA LEU A 91 2.24 -11.83 -1.21
C LEU A 91 2.42 -12.31 0.23
N SER A 92 2.51 -11.39 1.19
CA SER A 92 2.59 -11.73 2.60
C SER A 92 1.41 -12.58 3.06
N PHE A 93 0.18 -12.18 2.69
CA PHE A 93 -1.02 -12.93 3.01
C PHE A 93 -0.98 -14.35 2.44
N ALA A 94 -0.66 -14.49 1.15
CA ALA A 94 -0.59 -15.80 0.48
C ALA A 94 0.49 -16.71 1.09
N LEU A 95 1.66 -16.17 1.44
CA LEU A 95 2.72 -16.91 2.13
C LEU A 95 2.28 -17.34 3.54
N PHE A 96 1.53 -16.48 4.24
CA PHE A 96 1.03 -16.80 5.58
C PHE A 96 0.01 -17.94 5.54
N GLU A 97 -0.85 -17.98 4.51
CA GLU A 97 -1.79 -19.07 4.30
C GLU A 97 -1.10 -20.41 3.96
N ASP A 98 0.07 -20.38 3.32
CA ASP A 98 0.91 -21.57 3.03
C ASP A 98 1.90 -21.90 4.17
N ASP A 99 1.66 -21.37 5.38
CA ASP A 99 2.48 -21.55 6.60
C ASP A 99 3.93 -21.04 6.51
N GLN A 100 4.26 -20.26 5.47
CA GLN A 100 5.56 -19.58 5.29
C GLN A 100 5.60 -18.25 6.06
N LYS A 101 5.41 -18.33 7.39
CA LYS A 101 5.14 -17.16 8.24
C LYS A 101 6.31 -16.19 8.38
N ASP A 102 7.55 -16.68 8.37
CA ASP A 102 8.74 -15.83 8.46
C ASP A 102 8.92 -14.99 7.17
N GLU A 103 8.71 -15.61 6.00
CA GLU A 103 8.70 -14.94 4.71
C GLU A 103 7.52 -13.97 4.59
N ALA A 104 6.33 -14.38 5.05
CA ALA A 104 5.17 -13.50 5.10
C ALA A 104 5.44 -12.23 5.93
N MET A 105 6.06 -12.39 7.10
CA MET A 105 6.46 -11.27 7.95
C MET A 105 7.42 -10.32 7.22
N PHE A 106 8.42 -10.86 6.52
CA PHE A 106 9.35 -10.05 5.73
C PHE A 106 8.60 -9.20 4.68
N TRP A 107 7.76 -9.82 3.85
CA TRP A 107 7.06 -9.12 2.77
C TRP A 107 6.00 -8.12 3.28
N PHE A 108 5.37 -8.38 4.43
CA PHE A 108 4.47 -7.43 5.07
C PHE A 108 5.18 -6.13 5.47
N TYR A 109 6.35 -6.23 6.12
CA TYR A 109 7.11 -5.05 6.51
C TYR A 109 7.80 -4.38 5.31
N ALA A 110 8.14 -5.13 4.26
CA ALA A 110 8.62 -4.57 3.00
C ALA A 110 7.55 -3.71 2.29
N GLY A 111 6.31 -4.23 2.21
CA GLY A 111 5.16 -3.48 1.69
C GLY A 111 4.90 -2.19 2.49
N GLN A 112 4.96 -2.26 3.83
CA GLN A 112 4.82 -1.09 4.68
C GLN A 112 5.87 -0.01 4.41
N LEU A 113 7.14 -0.40 4.35
CA LEU A 113 8.23 0.55 4.18
C LEU A 113 8.16 1.26 2.83
N ARG A 114 8.01 0.50 1.74
CA ARG A 114 7.90 1.04 0.38
C ARG A 114 6.63 1.85 0.19
N GLY A 115 5.50 1.37 0.74
CA GLY A 115 4.23 2.10 0.72
C GLY A 115 4.32 3.46 1.39
N ARG A 116 5.02 3.55 2.53
CA ARG A 116 5.29 4.84 3.19
C ARG A 116 6.18 5.74 2.36
N TYR A 117 7.19 5.19 1.67
CA TYR A 117 8.05 5.99 0.79
C TYR A 117 7.25 6.58 -0.38
N ASP A 118 6.42 5.77 -1.03
CA ASP A 118 5.53 6.23 -2.10
C ASP A 118 4.56 7.31 -1.61
N ALA A 119 3.90 7.07 -0.46
CA ALA A 119 3.01 8.05 0.15
C ALA A 119 3.72 9.37 0.52
N ASN A 120 4.97 9.31 0.98
CA ASN A 120 5.74 10.50 1.32
C ASN A 120 6.24 11.29 0.08
N ARG A 121 6.27 10.63 -1.10
CA ARG A 121 6.52 11.27 -2.40
C ARG A 121 5.25 11.83 -3.04
N CYS A 122 4.07 11.37 -2.65
CA CYS A 122 2.80 11.93 -3.10
C CYS A 122 2.67 13.40 -2.67
N ALA A 123 2.17 14.25 -3.56
CA ALA A 123 1.87 15.65 -3.22
C ALA A 123 0.67 15.76 -2.26
N ASP A 124 -0.29 14.82 -2.38
CA ASP A 124 -1.43 14.70 -1.50
C ASP A 124 -1.12 13.79 -0.30
N LYS A 125 -1.09 14.39 0.89
CA LYS A 125 -0.84 13.67 2.16
C LYS A 125 -1.95 12.69 2.54
N SER A 126 -3.18 12.90 2.06
CA SER A 126 -4.31 12.01 2.36
C SER A 126 -4.16 10.63 1.72
N ALA A 127 -3.35 10.51 0.65
CA ALA A 127 -3.02 9.25 0.01
C ALA A 127 -2.39 8.23 0.97
N GLY A 128 -1.75 8.68 2.06
CA GLY A 128 -1.24 7.82 3.13
C GLY A 128 -2.32 6.97 3.83
N ALA A 129 -3.61 7.33 3.70
CA ALA A 129 -4.72 6.53 4.21
C ALA A 129 -4.77 5.13 3.58
N ALA A 130 -4.38 4.99 2.31
CA ALA A 130 -4.31 3.69 1.64
C ALA A 130 -3.31 2.74 2.33
N ILE A 131 -2.17 3.26 2.79
CA ILE A 131 -1.19 2.45 3.53
C ILE A 131 -1.75 2.03 4.89
N SER A 132 -2.51 2.90 5.56
CA SER A 132 -3.18 2.57 6.82
C SER A 132 -4.21 1.44 6.63
N GLU A 133 -4.96 1.48 5.55
CA GLU A 133 -5.95 0.44 5.22
C GLU A 133 -5.29 -0.91 4.91
N LEU A 134 -4.23 -0.93 4.09
CA LEU A 134 -3.45 -2.15 3.83
C LEU A 134 -2.88 -2.76 5.13
N ASN A 135 -2.40 -1.91 6.05
CA ASN A 135 -1.94 -2.35 7.37
C ASN A 135 -3.05 -2.91 8.24
N ALA A 136 -4.22 -2.29 8.24
CA ALA A 136 -5.38 -2.76 8.99
C ALA A 136 -5.90 -4.10 8.46
N GLN A 137 -5.88 -4.29 7.14
CA GLN A 137 -6.38 -5.49 6.48
C GLN A 137 -5.43 -6.68 6.68
N PHE A 138 -4.14 -6.52 6.38
CA PHE A 138 -3.18 -7.64 6.32
C PHE A 138 -2.32 -7.76 7.58
N GLY A 139 -2.20 -6.71 8.37
CA GLY A 139 -1.35 -6.67 9.54
C GLY A 139 -1.77 -7.53 10.73
N PRO A 140 -3.06 -7.71 11.08
CA PRO A 140 -3.43 -8.39 12.33
C PRO A 140 -2.87 -9.81 12.48
N ALA A 141 -2.90 -10.62 11.42
CA ALA A 141 -2.40 -11.99 11.47
C ALA A 141 -0.86 -12.03 11.55
N VAL A 142 -0.19 -11.26 10.69
CA VAL A 142 1.27 -11.19 10.61
C VAL A 142 1.86 -10.61 11.90
N ASN A 143 1.30 -9.51 12.41
CA ASN A 143 1.76 -8.88 13.65
C ASN A 143 1.57 -9.79 14.86
N ARG A 144 0.46 -10.53 14.95
CA ARG A 144 0.27 -11.51 16.04
C ARG A 144 1.35 -12.59 16.04
N TYR A 145 1.79 -13.03 14.87
CA TYR A 145 2.91 -13.96 14.75
C TYR A 145 4.24 -13.28 15.11
N ALA A 146 4.50 -12.13 14.50
CA ALA A 146 5.74 -11.39 14.67
C ALA A 146 6.03 -11.02 16.13
N PHE A 147 5.02 -10.56 16.88
CA PHE A 147 5.19 -10.15 18.27
C PHE A 147 5.39 -11.30 19.27
N GLN A 148 5.32 -12.56 18.82
CA GLN A 148 5.68 -13.72 19.66
C GLN A 148 7.19 -13.83 19.87
N ASP A 149 7.98 -13.27 18.95
CA ASP A 149 9.45 -13.31 18.97
C ASP A 149 10.00 -11.95 18.55
N LEU A 150 10.19 -11.07 19.54
CA LEU A 150 10.62 -9.68 19.30
C LEU A 150 12.03 -9.60 18.71
N ASP A 151 12.91 -10.53 19.05
CA ASP A 151 14.27 -10.59 18.51
C ASP A 151 14.26 -10.97 17.02
N LYS A 152 13.39 -11.92 16.63
CA LYS A 152 13.20 -12.29 15.22
C LYS A 152 12.56 -11.15 14.44
N LEU A 153 11.57 -10.48 15.02
CA LEU A 153 10.93 -9.32 14.42
C LEU A 153 11.95 -8.20 14.18
N GLU A 154 12.78 -7.85 15.17
CA GLU A 154 13.84 -6.85 15.01
C GLU A 154 14.79 -7.19 13.86
N LYS A 155 15.29 -8.43 13.83
CA LYS A 155 16.17 -8.91 12.75
C LYS A 155 15.49 -8.84 11.39
N THR A 156 14.20 -9.13 11.31
CA THR A 156 13.43 -9.09 10.06
C THR A 156 13.27 -7.65 9.56
N VAL A 157 12.92 -6.71 10.42
CA VAL A 157 12.79 -5.29 10.03
C VAL A 157 14.14 -4.71 9.59
N LEU A 158 15.24 -5.05 10.26
CA LEU A 158 16.57 -4.64 9.81
C LEU A 158 16.93 -5.21 8.43
N LYS A 159 16.56 -6.46 8.15
CA LYS A 159 16.71 -7.06 6.80
C LYS A 159 15.87 -6.36 5.76
N VAL A 160 14.64 -5.97 6.09
CA VAL A 160 13.74 -5.22 5.19
C VAL A 160 14.34 -3.86 4.82
N LEU A 161 14.84 -3.10 5.80
CA LEU A 161 15.49 -1.81 5.55
C LEU A 161 16.71 -1.97 4.62
N GLU A 162 17.51 -3.00 4.83
CA GLU A 162 18.68 -3.26 3.99
C GLU A 162 18.30 -3.73 2.58
N TRP A 163 17.29 -4.60 2.48
CA TRP A 163 16.74 -5.02 1.20
C TRP A 163 16.22 -3.82 0.40
N ASP A 164 15.50 -2.91 1.04
CA ASP A 164 14.88 -1.76 0.37
C ASP A 164 15.94 -0.77 -0.16
N ARG A 165 17.03 -0.55 0.58
CA ARG A 165 18.18 0.25 0.09
C ARG A 165 18.83 -0.32 -1.16
N ARG A 166 18.79 -1.65 -1.33
CA ARG A 166 19.49 -2.36 -2.41
C ARG A 166 18.60 -2.73 -3.58
N THR A 167 17.29 -2.61 -3.41
CA THR A 167 16.30 -3.01 -4.39
C THR A 167 15.71 -1.76 -5.03
N PRO A 168 15.85 -1.56 -6.34
CA PRO A 168 15.24 -0.41 -7.02
C PRO A 168 13.71 -0.35 -6.87
N HIS A 169 13.16 0.82 -7.18
CA HIS A 169 11.71 1.07 -7.27
C HIS A 169 11.34 1.19 -8.76
N SER A 170 11.39 0.08 -9.50
CA SER A 170 11.16 -0.02 -10.95
C SER A 170 9.67 -0.20 -11.30
N TYR A 171 8.80 0.52 -10.60
CA TYR A 171 7.36 0.55 -10.83
C TYR A 171 6.86 2.00 -10.76
N ASP A 172 5.64 2.25 -11.24
CA ASP A 172 5.07 3.58 -11.16
C ASP A 172 4.62 3.90 -9.72
N HIS A 173 5.44 4.66 -9.00
CA HIS A 173 5.16 5.09 -7.63
C HIS A 173 3.87 5.89 -7.49
N ARG A 174 3.35 6.46 -8.59
CA ARG A 174 2.11 7.26 -8.61
C ARG A 174 0.86 6.41 -8.41
N TRP A 175 0.97 5.08 -8.31
CA TRP A 175 -0.14 4.21 -7.91
C TRP A 175 -0.84 4.72 -6.64
N ILE A 176 -0.09 5.26 -5.69
CA ILE A 176 -0.62 5.77 -4.42
C ILE A 176 -1.45 7.05 -4.63
N ASN A 177 -1.15 7.83 -5.67
CA ASN A 177 -1.80 9.10 -5.95
C ASN A 177 -3.27 8.88 -6.34
N LEU A 178 -3.63 7.69 -6.83
CA LEU A 178 -5.01 7.29 -7.14
C LEU A 178 -5.89 7.14 -5.89
N HIS A 179 -5.29 7.17 -4.69
CA HIS A 179 -5.99 6.98 -3.41
C HIS A 179 -6.06 8.24 -2.55
N GLY A 180 -5.54 9.36 -3.05
CA GLY A 180 -5.66 10.66 -2.40
C GLY A 180 -7.02 11.29 -2.62
N MET A 181 -7.53 12.04 -1.63
CA MET A 181 -8.73 12.86 -1.80
C MET A 181 -8.54 13.91 -2.91
N GLU A 182 -7.31 14.41 -3.07
CA GLU A 182 -6.98 15.40 -4.09
C GLU A 182 -7.14 14.83 -5.51
N ALA A 183 -6.93 13.52 -5.71
CA ALA A 183 -7.20 12.91 -7.01
C ALA A 183 -8.67 13.03 -7.40
N MET A 184 -9.58 12.82 -6.44
CA MET A 184 -11.01 12.95 -6.68
C MET A 184 -11.41 14.41 -6.89
N ILE A 185 -10.87 15.32 -6.07
CA ILE A 185 -11.16 16.77 -6.16
C ILE A 185 -10.64 17.33 -7.48
N SER A 186 -9.37 17.09 -7.83
CA SER A 186 -8.76 17.56 -9.07
C SER A 186 -9.51 17.05 -10.31
N LEU A 187 -9.98 15.79 -10.31
CA LEU A 187 -10.77 15.26 -11.42
C LEU A 187 -12.14 15.95 -11.57
N LEU A 188 -12.81 16.23 -10.45
CA LEU A 188 -14.05 17.01 -10.45
C LEU A 188 -13.81 18.45 -10.94
N GLU A 189 -12.76 19.10 -10.47
CA GLU A 189 -12.42 20.48 -10.86
C GLU A 189 -12.03 20.59 -12.33
N VAL A 190 -11.36 19.58 -12.89
CA VAL A 190 -11.10 19.49 -14.34
C VAL A 190 -12.41 19.38 -15.12
N GLN A 191 -13.33 18.52 -14.71
CA GLN A 191 -14.63 18.37 -15.39
C GLN A 191 -15.47 19.65 -15.34
N GLU A 192 -15.39 20.39 -14.24
CA GLU A 192 -16.04 21.70 -14.08
C GLU A 192 -15.27 22.84 -14.77
N GLY A 193 -14.10 22.58 -15.37
CA GLY A 193 -13.27 23.57 -16.04
C GLY A 193 -12.61 24.59 -15.11
N LYS A 194 -12.48 24.26 -13.81
CA LYS A 194 -11.87 25.11 -12.77
C LYS A 194 -10.35 25.00 -12.74
N VAL A 195 -9.82 23.84 -13.10
CA VAL A 195 -8.38 23.52 -13.12
C VAL A 195 -8.04 22.91 -14.48
N ALA A 196 -6.89 23.28 -15.04
CA ALA A 196 -6.37 22.67 -16.25
C ALA A 196 -5.64 21.35 -15.90
N VAL A 197 -5.71 20.36 -16.79
CA VAL A 197 -5.12 19.03 -16.57
C VAL A 197 -3.60 19.12 -16.31
N GLU A 198 -2.92 20.05 -16.99
CA GLU A 198 -1.50 20.33 -16.87
C GLU A 198 -1.06 20.91 -15.51
N ASP A 199 -2.00 21.47 -14.74
CA ASP A 199 -1.73 22.08 -13.43
C ASP A 199 -1.79 21.04 -12.28
N ILE A 200 -2.20 19.80 -12.56
CA ILE A 200 -2.29 18.74 -11.55
C ILE A 200 -0.89 18.30 -11.11
N VAL A 201 -0.56 18.56 -9.85
CA VAL A 201 0.69 18.12 -9.23
C VAL A 201 0.46 16.83 -8.46
N MET A 202 0.95 15.72 -9.00
CA MET A 202 0.77 14.38 -8.44
C MET A 202 1.80 14.00 -7.37
N SER A 203 3.07 14.35 -7.61
CA SER A 203 4.20 13.96 -6.76
C SER A 203 5.04 15.17 -6.39
N ARG A 204 5.72 15.10 -5.24
CA ARG A 204 6.75 16.05 -4.84
C ARG A 204 7.91 16.05 -5.83
N PRO A 205 8.67 17.16 -5.95
CA PRO A 205 9.79 17.27 -6.88
C PRO A 205 10.83 16.15 -6.69
N GLU A 206 11.36 15.62 -7.80
CA GLU A 206 12.35 14.54 -7.78
C GLU A 206 13.62 14.89 -6.99
N SER A 207 14.00 16.17 -6.97
CA SER A 207 15.12 16.68 -6.17
C SER A 207 14.96 16.44 -4.66
N GLU A 208 13.75 16.13 -4.18
CA GLU A 208 13.47 15.85 -2.77
C GLU A 208 13.47 14.34 -2.46
N TRP A 209 13.48 13.48 -3.47
CA TRP A 209 13.19 12.05 -3.30
C TRP A 209 14.25 11.29 -2.51
N GLU A 210 15.52 11.65 -2.63
CA GLU A 210 16.61 11.05 -1.84
C GLU A 210 16.44 11.35 -0.35
N GLU A 211 16.12 12.61 -0.03
CA GLU A 211 15.89 13.03 1.35
C GLU A 211 14.61 12.41 1.92
N ILE A 212 13.53 12.36 1.14
CA ILE A 212 12.29 11.66 1.52
C ILE A 212 12.56 10.18 1.80
N PHE A 213 13.38 9.53 0.96
CA PHE A 213 13.75 8.12 1.17
C PHE A 213 14.47 7.95 2.50
N ARG A 214 15.53 8.74 2.74
CA ARG A 214 16.31 8.71 3.98
C ARG A 214 15.44 8.93 5.22
N GLN A 215 14.61 9.98 5.20
CA GLN A 215 13.70 10.30 6.30
C GLN A 215 12.67 9.20 6.55
N THR A 216 12.16 8.57 5.48
CA THR A 216 11.21 7.44 5.60
C THR A 216 11.85 6.28 6.33
N GLN A 217 13.07 5.88 5.94
CA GLN A 217 13.83 4.79 6.57
C GLN A 217 14.10 5.08 8.06
N GLU A 218 14.55 6.30 8.38
CA GLU A 218 14.88 6.72 9.74
C GLU A 218 13.65 6.75 10.66
N THR A 219 12.57 7.36 10.18
CA THR A 219 11.30 7.46 10.92
C THR A 219 10.68 6.09 11.12
N TYR A 220 10.75 5.22 10.09
CA TYR A 220 10.28 3.85 10.18
C TYR A 220 11.03 3.05 11.26
N LEU A 221 12.37 3.08 11.24
CA LEU A 221 13.18 2.39 12.23
C LEU A 221 12.95 2.94 13.65
N THR A 222 12.84 4.26 13.79
CA THR A 222 12.60 4.90 15.09
C THR A 222 11.26 4.48 15.68
N GLY A 223 10.17 4.61 14.90
CA GLY A 223 8.84 4.19 15.36
C GLY A 223 8.76 2.69 15.64
N PHE A 224 9.48 1.87 14.87
CA PHE A 224 9.57 0.43 15.14
C PHE A 224 10.27 0.13 16.48
N LYS A 225 11.39 0.79 16.78
CA LYS A 225 12.10 0.64 18.07
C LYS A 225 11.24 1.06 19.25
N GLU A 226 10.44 2.11 19.10
CA GLU A 226 9.49 2.54 20.13
C GLU A 226 8.44 1.44 20.39
N VAL A 227 7.87 0.85 19.34
CA VAL A 227 6.93 -0.28 19.47
C VAL A 227 7.60 -1.48 20.15
N LEU A 228 8.82 -1.86 19.76
CA LEU A 228 9.54 -2.96 20.40
C LEU A 228 9.74 -2.72 21.89
N LYS A 229 10.19 -1.51 22.27
CA LYS A 229 10.37 -1.14 23.68
C LYS A 229 9.05 -1.25 24.45
N MET A 230 7.96 -0.72 23.91
CA MET A 230 6.63 -0.84 24.53
C MET A 230 6.20 -2.29 24.72
N MET A 231 6.48 -3.17 23.74
CA MET A 231 6.14 -4.58 23.82
C MET A 231 7.00 -5.34 24.82
N GLN A 232 8.30 -5.05 24.90
CA GLN A 232 9.21 -5.60 25.91
C GLN A 232 8.79 -5.21 27.33
N GLU A 233 8.42 -3.94 27.54
CA GLU A 233 7.92 -3.44 28.83
C GLU A 233 6.63 -4.14 29.26
N ARG A 234 5.70 -4.40 28.30
CA ARG A 234 4.47 -5.17 28.57
C ARG A 234 4.75 -6.63 28.93
N GLN A 235 5.71 -7.26 28.28
CA GLN A 235 6.10 -8.64 28.56
C GLN A 235 6.83 -8.76 29.92
N GLY A 236 7.66 -7.77 30.28
CA GLY A 236 8.39 -7.72 31.54
C GLY A 236 7.56 -7.29 32.76
N GLY A 237 6.55 -6.43 32.55
CA GLY A 237 5.66 -5.94 33.62
C GLY A 237 4.60 -6.95 34.11
N GLY A 238 4.42 -8.07 33.40
CA GLY A 238 3.50 -9.16 33.78
C GLY A 238 3.96 -10.02 34.96
N LEU A 239 5.19 -9.82 35.47
CA LEU A 239 5.75 -10.59 36.60
C LEU A 239 5.54 -9.95 37.98
N TYR A 240 4.84 -8.80 38.08
CA TYR A 240 4.70 -8.02 39.32
C TYR A 240 3.25 -7.71 39.73
N ASN A 241 2.29 -8.62 39.49
CA ASN A 241 0.97 -8.55 40.14
C ASN A 241 0.49 -9.96 40.49
N GLY A 242 0.97 -10.45 41.63
CA GLY A 242 0.62 -11.73 42.20
C GLY A 242 1.05 -11.81 43.66
N GLU A 243 0.52 -10.90 44.48
CA GLU A 243 0.39 -11.07 45.94
C GLU A 243 -1.04 -10.69 46.35
#